data_AF-A0A7S9GI09-F1
#
_entry.id   AF-A0A7S9GI09-F1
#
_cell.length_a   1.000
_cell.length_b   1.000
_cell.length_c   1.000
_cell.angle_alpha   90.00
_cell.angle_beta   90.00
_cell.angle_gamma   90.00
#
_symmetry.space_group_name_H-M   'P 1'
#
loop_
_entity.id
_entity.type
_entity.pdbx_description
1 polymer ?
#
loop_
_entity_poly.entity_id
_entity_poly.type
_entity_poly.pdbx_seq_one_letter_code
_entity_poly.pdbx_strand_id
1 'polypeptide(L)'
;MNMSALLRRFSIRTRMIGAIAMVLTLLLAVGSVGLLGMNSMRDQTKQFAEGSVVEANQVTRLVHAMGEMRRFEKDMIINYEKPEVVKEVHAKWDGTRKTIADIAKKMRGGESEGDKNLMTKALALLDGYAAKAQPVLAQLEAGGYDNAAVADKLLTRAKDDVAGAEKLIEELRAALEAEGGAAQQRAEATQGRVLSAFIVVLVLAAAVVVPLTLLNMHSICAPLADAEVLAEAIAKGDLTLPAKVVEGQDEASHLMRSLQNMQSSLQSLVGQLRTSADSIRTASVEIATGNQDLSSRTEQTAGNLQQTASSMVQLTGTVKQTADSARTANQLASSAFSAAAKGGEVVSQVVSTMDEINTSSKKISDIIGTIDGIAFQTNILALNAAVEAARAGEQGRGFAVVAGEVRSLAQRSAEAAREIKTLIGASVERVETGARLVQEAGTSMTDIVASVQRVTDIIGEITAAASEQSDGIGQVNQSVTQLDQMTQQNAALVEESAAAAESLKDQAERLALAVDKFRISSHRGDTLPAVAAAPAPRPAALAASASAAAAKKSTTAAPRPVASKSAGLTTKPAAKPVSPPALAKPSPVLASTANDGDWETF
;
A
#
# COMPACT_ATOMS: atom_id res chain seq x y z
N MET A 1 16.48 -20.53 38.63
CA MET A 1 15.95 -20.90 37.30
C MET A 1 14.68 -21.70 37.54
N ASN A 2 13.50 -21.16 37.23
CA ASN A 2 12.22 -21.84 37.48
C ASN A 2 12.18 -23.16 36.72
N MET A 3 11.73 -24.26 37.36
CA MET A 3 11.62 -25.58 36.74
C MET A 3 10.79 -25.54 35.44
N SER A 4 9.78 -24.65 35.39
CA SER A 4 8.99 -24.37 34.19
C SER A 4 9.82 -23.80 33.03
N ALA A 5 10.76 -22.89 33.29
CA ALA A 5 11.61 -22.30 32.25
C ALA A 5 12.59 -23.32 31.64
N LEU A 6 13.04 -24.31 32.42
CA LEU A 6 13.88 -25.40 31.94
C LEU A 6 13.07 -26.36 31.04
N LEU A 7 11.84 -26.72 31.45
CA LEU A 7 10.93 -27.57 30.66
C LEU A 7 10.59 -26.93 29.30
N ARG A 8 10.44 -25.60 29.25
CA ARG A 8 10.12 -24.84 28.03
C ARG A 8 11.24 -24.75 26.99
N ARG A 9 12.42 -25.32 27.26
CA ARG A 9 13.47 -25.49 26.25
C ARG A 9 13.19 -26.66 25.30
N PHE A 10 12.39 -27.62 25.72
CA PHE A 10 12.00 -28.76 24.91
C PHE A 10 10.65 -28.52 24.25
N SER A 11 10.41 -29.09 23.07
CA SER A 11 9.09 -29.04 22.43
C SER A 11 8.03 -29.73 23.30
N ILE A 12 6.78 -29.31 23.15
CA ILE A 12 5.63 -29.94 23.82
C ILE A 12 5.57 -31.42 23.43
N ARG A 13 5.84 -31.74 22.15
CA ARG A 13 5.90 -33.11 21.66
C ARG A 13 6.93 -33.96 22.41
N THR A 14 8.16 -33.48 22.59
CA THR A 14 9.21 -34.22 23.30
C THR A 14 8.85 -34.42 24.77
N ARG A 15 8.24 -33.41 25.41
CA ARG A 15 7.77 -33.52 26.80
C ARG A 15 6.66 -34.56 26.96
N MET A 16 5.70 -34.60 26.04
CA MET A 16 4.61 -35.59 26.06
C MET A 16 5.13 -37.02 25.86
N ILE A 17 6.04 -37.23 24.90
CA ILE A 17 6.67 -38.54 24.69
C ILE A 17 7.48 -38.97 25.93
N GLY A 18 8.24 -38.04 26.53
CA GLY A 18 9.00 -38.29 27.75
C GLY A 18 8.11 -38.67 28.94
N ALA A 19 6.97 -37.99 29.12
CA ALA A 19 6.01 -38.32 30.17
C ALA A 19 5.41 -39.72 29.99
N ILE A 20 5.02 -40.09 28.77
CA ILE A 20 4.51 -41.44 28.45
C ILE A 20 5.58 -42.51 28.70
N ALA A 21 6.81 -42.29 28.23
CA ALA A 21 7.92 -43.22 28.44
C ALA A 21 8.22 -43.42 29.93
N MET A 22 8.16 -42.35 30.73
CA MET A 22 8.34 -42.41 32.18
C MET A 22 7.25 -43.24 32.86
N VAL A 23 5.97 -43.02 32.52
CA VAL A 23 4.84 -43.80 33.07
C VAL A 23 4.95 -45.28 32.69
N LEU A 24 5.30 -45.60 31.44
CA LEU A 24 5.50 -46.98 31.00
C LEU A 24 6.65 -47.66 31.76
N THR A 25 7.75 -46.95 31.99
CA THR A 25 8.89 -47.46 32.75
C THR A 25 8.52 -47.73 34.21
N LEU A 26 7.76 -46.83 34.83
CA LEU A 26 7.25 -47.01 36.20
C LEU A 26 6.25 -48.16 36.29
N LEU A 27 5.36 -48.33 35.31
CA LEU A 27 4.44 -49.47 35.23
C LEU A 27 5.19 -50.80 35.11
N LEU A 28 6.23 -50.87 34.28
CA LEU A 28 7.09 -52.05 34.18
C LEU A 28 7.81 -52.33 35.50
N ALA A 29 8.29 -51.31 36.20
CA ALA A 29 8.94 -51.47 37.51
C ALA A 29 7.96 -52.00 38.58
N VAL A 30 6.76 -51.41 38.69
CA VAL A 30 5.70 -51.85 39.61
C VAL A 30 5.25 -53.29 39.28
N GLY A 31 5.05 -53.59 37.99
CA GLY A 31 4.70 -54.92 37.52
C GLY A 31 5.77 -55.96 37.83
N SER A 32 7.06 -55.60 37.68
CA SER A 32 8.19 -56.48 38.00
C SER A 32 8.26 -56.81 39.50
N VAL A 33 8.07 -55.81 40.37
CA VAL A 33 8.01 -56.04 41.84
C VAL A 33 6.84 -56.93 42.21
N GLY A 34 5.66 -56.72 41.59
CA GLY A 34 4.49 -57.58 41.80
C GLY A 34 4.73 -59.02 41.37
N LEU A 35 5.32 -59.24 40.20
CA LEU A 35 5.63 -60.59 39.69
C LEU A 35 6.66 -61.32 40.58
N LEU A 36 7.71 -60.64 41.02
CA LEU A 36 8.72 -61.21 41.92
C LEU A 36 8.13 -61.57 43.30
N GLY A 37 7.25 -60.71 43.83
CA GLY A 37 6.53 -60.97 45.07
C GLY A 37 5.60 -62.18 44.98
N MET A 38 4.86 -62.30 43.87
CA MET A 38 3.96 -63.43 43.63
C MET A 38 4.70 -64.75 43.44
N ASN A 39 5.84 -64.76 42.73
CA ASN A 39 6.67 -65.97 42.60
C ASN A 39 7.22 -66.43 43.96
N SER A 40 7.73 -65.50 44.78
CA SER A 40 8.23 -65.82 46.12
C SER A 40 7.14 -66.41 47.02
N MET A 41 5.91 -65.88 46.93
CA MET A 41 4.76 -66.37 47.68
C MET A 41 4.29 -67.75 47.18
N ARG A 42 4.33 -67.98 45.86
CA ARG A 42 4.02 -69.28 45.26
C ARG A 42 5.00 -70.36 45.72
N ASP A 43 6.30 -70.06 45.74
CA ASP A 43 7.34 -71.00 46.16
C ASP A 43 7.20 -71.37 47.66
N GLN A 44 6.96 -70.38 48.52
CA GLN A 44 6.70 -70.61 49.95
C GLN A 44 5.43 -71.42 50.20
N THR A 45 4.35 -71.13 49.47
CA THR A 45 3.08 -71.88 49.59
C THR A 45 3.26 -73.33 49.14
N LYS A 46 4.03 -73.56 48.07
CA LYS A 46 4.32 -74.91 47.57
C LYS A 46 5.14 -75.72 48.57
N GLN A 47 6.19 -75.15 49.14
CA GLN A 47 7.01 -75.81 50.18
C GLN A 47 6.18 -76.19 51.41
N PHE A 48 5.31 -75.29 51.87
CA PHE A 48 4.43 -75.56 53.01
C PHE A 48 3.38 -76.65 52.72
N ALA A 49 2.74 -76.60 51.54
CA ALA A 49 1.68 -77.53 51.17
C ALA A 49 2.21 -78.95 50.85
N GLU A 50 3.38 -79.06 50.21
CA GLU A 50 3.95 -80.35 49.79
C GLU A 50 4.80 -81.04 50.88
N GLY A 51 5.40 -80.27 51.81
CA GLY A 51 6.23 -80.79 52.90
C GLY A 51 5.47 -80.98 54.21
N SER A 52 5.47 -79.94 55.06
CA SER A 52 5.01 -80.02 56.46
C SER A 52 3.55 -80.49 56.62
N VAL A 53 2.65 -80.10 55.71
CA VAL A 53 1.23 -80.54 55.77
C VAL A 53 1.07 -82.03 55.44
N VAL A 54 1.86 -82.56 54.49
CA VAL A 54 1.80 -83.98 54.12
C VAL A 54 2.36 -84.85 55.25
N GLU A 55 3.47 -84.43 55.86
CA GLU A 55 4.09 -85.13 56.99
C GLU A 55 3.21 -85.11 58.24
N ALA A 56 2.63 -83.97 58.61
CA ALA A 56 1.69 -83.88 59.74
C ALA A 56 0.46 -84.81 59.56
N ASN A 57 -0.05 -84.92 58.34
CA ASN A 57 -1.13 -85.87 58.02
C ASN A 57 -0.67 -87.33 58.14
N GLN A 58 0.56 -87.67 57.75
CA GLN A 58 1.11 -89.02 57.95
C GLN A 58 1.28 -89.36 59.43
N VAL A 59 1.76 -88.43 60.26
CA VAL A 59 1.87 -88.62 61.72
C VAL A 59 0.50 -88.85 62.35
N THR A 60 -0.51 -88.08 61.94
CA THR A 60 -1.90 -88.29 62.41
C THR A 60 -2.40 -89.71 62.07
N ARG A 61 -2.12 -90.19 60.85
CA ARG A 61 -2.44 -91.57 60.44
C ARG A 61 -1.63 -92.61 61.21
N LEU A 62 -0.39 -92.32 61.56
CA LEU A 62 0.48 -93.19 62.34
C LEU A 62 -0.07 -93.40 63.75
N VAL A 63 -0.44 -92.30 64.43
CA VAL A 63 -1.07 -92.33 65.75
C VAL A 63 -2.36 -93.17 65.70
N HIS A 64 -3.19 -92.99 64.68
CA HIS A 64 -4.38 -93.82 64.49
C HIS A 64 -4.03 -95.30 64.30
N ALA A 65 -3.09 -95.64 63.41
CA ALA A 65 -2.70 -97.02 63.14
C ALA A 65 -2.11 -97.71 64.37
N MET A 66 -1.35 -96.99 65.21
CA MET A 66 -0.87 -97.48 66.49
C MET A 66 -2.00 -97.71 67.48
N GLY A 67 -2.96 -96.79 67.55
CA GLY A 67 -4.18 -96.96 68.35
C GLY A 67 -4.95 -98.23 67.95
N GLU A 68 -5.09 -98.48 66.65
CA GLU A 68 -5.73 -99.70 66.13
C GLU A 68 -4.92 -100.96 66.44
N MET A 69 -3.58 -100.91 66.30
CA MET A 69 -2.70 -102.01 66.66
C MET A 69 -2.87 -102.39 68.15
N ARG A 70 -2.90 -101.41 69.06
CA ARG A 70 -3.15 -101.66 70.48
C ARG A 70 -4.57 -102.12 70.75
N ARG A 71 -5.57 -101.64 70.00
CA ARG A 71 -6.96 -102.10 70.13
C ARG A 71 -7.06 -103.57 69.73
N PHE A 72 -6.48 -103.97 68.60
CA PHE A 72 -6.49 -105.36 68.15
C PHE A 72 -5.70 -106.28 69.10
N GLU A 73 -4.58 -105.81 69.70
CA GLU A 73 -3.93 -106.54 70.80
C GLU A 73 -4.93 -106.84 71.93
N LYS A 74 -5.63 -105.81 72.42
CA LYS A 74 -6.61 -105.97 73.50
C LYS A 74 -7.78 -106.87 73.08
N ASP A 75 -8.26 -106.75 71.86
CA ASP A 75 -9.36 -107.58 71.34
C ASP A 75 -8.97 -109.06 71.29
N MET A 76 -7.70 -109.39 70.97
CA MET A 76 -7.18 -110.77 71.06
C MET A 76 -7.17 -111.28 72.50
N ILE A 77 -6.72 -110.45 73.46
CA ILE A 77 -6.69 -110.81 74.88
C ILE A 77 -8.12 -111.00 75.43
N ILE A 78 -9.06 -110.14 75.07
CA ILE A 78 -10.46 -110.21 75.52
C ILE A 78 -11.15 -111.46 74.97
N ASN A 79 -10.88 -111.83 73.71
CA ASN A 79 -11.49 -112.98 73.05
C ASN A 79 -10.66 -114.27 73.15
N TYR A 80 -9.78 -114.39 74.16
CA TYR A 80 -8.83 -115.52 74.29
C TYR A 80 -9.48 -116.93 74.26
N GLU A 81 -10.75 -117.06 74.67
CA GLU A 81 -11.52 -118.32 74.65
C GLU A 81 -12.02 -118.71 73.25
N LYS A 82 -11.87 -117.84 72.25
CA LYS A 82 -12.40 -118.00 70.88
C LYS A 82 -11.25 -117.96 69.84
N PRO A 83 -10.55 -119.09 69.60
CA PRO A 83 -9.39 -119.14 68.71
C PRO A 83 -9.63 -118.57 67.30
N GLU A 84 -10.81 -118.82 66.71
CA GLU A 84 -11.16 -118.31 65.38
C GLU A 84 -11.25 -116.78 65.33
N VAL A 85 -11.77 -116.15 66.40
CA VAL A 85 -11.84 -114.68 66.51
C VAL A 85 -10.45 -114.11 66.75
N VAL A 86 -9.63 -114.75 67.58
CA VAL A 86 -8.24 -114.34 67.83
C VAL A 86 -7.44 -114.35 66.53
N LYS A 87 -7.58 -115.39 65.70
CA LYS A 87 -6.90 -115.51 64.40
C LYS A 87 -7.31 -114.41 63.41
N GLU A 88 -8.60 -114.08 63.35
CA GLU A 88 -9.09 -112.97 62.51
C GLU A 88 -8.53 -111.61 62.97
N VAL A 89 -8.51 -111.37 64.28
CA VAL A 89 -8.00 -110.12 64.87
C VAL A 89 -6.48 -110.03 64.76
N HIS A 90 -5.75 -111.14 64.86
CA HIS A 90 -4.30 -111.18 64.64
C HIS A 90 -3.94 -110.80 63.21
N ALA A 91 -4.70 -111.26 62.21
CA ALA A 91 -4.54 -110.82 60.82
C ALA A 91 -4.77 -109.30 60.65
N LYS A 92 -5.72 -108.72 61.39
CA LYS A 92 -5.95 -107.27 61.42
C LYS A 92 -4.80 -106.52 62.11
N TRP A 93 -4.26 -107.06 63.21
CA TRP A 93 -3.08 -106.54 63.89
C TRP A 93 -1.86 -106.52 62.94
N ASP A 94 -1.64 -107.60 62.19
CA ASP A 94 -0.61 -107.64 61.13
C ASP A 94 -0.84 -106.63 60.02
N GLY A 95 -2.10 -106.41 59.63
CA GLY A 95 -2.48 -105.35 58.68
C GLY A 95 -2.10 -103.96 59.19
N THR A 96 -2.30 -103.68 60.48
CA THR A 96 -1.89 -102.40 61.09
C THR A 96 -0.37 -102.23 61.10
N ARG A 97 0.40 -103.30 61.35
CA ARG A 97 1.87 -103.26 61.26
C ARG A 97 2.36 -102.88 59.86
N LYS A 98 1.77 -103.47 58.82
CA LYS A 98 2.08 -103.10 57.42
C LYS A 98 1.76 -101.63 57.13
N THR A 99 0.63 -101.15 57.64
CA THR A 99 0.23 -99.75 57.50
C THR A 99 1.22 -98.80 58.19
N ILE A 100 1.68 -99.15 59.39
CA ILE A 100 2.72 -98.40 60.12
C ILE A 100 4.03 -98.36 59.31
N ALA A 101 4.47 -99.49 58.76
CA ALA A 101 5.67 -99.55 57.93
C ALA A 101 5.53 -98.73 56.63
N ASP A 102 4.37 -98.74 55.98
CA ASP A 102 4.09 -97.92 54.80
C ASP A 102 4.09 -96.42 55.10
N ILE A 103 3.54 -96.02 56.25
CA ILE A 103 3.59 -94.63 56.72
C ILE A 103 5.05 -94.22 56.99
N ALA A 104 5.82 -95.08 57.66
CA ALA A 104 7.25 -94.85 57.88
C ALA A 104 8.05 -94.68 56.57
N LYS A 105 7.72 -95.48 55.55
CA LYS A 105 8.35 -95.37 54.24
C LYS A 105 8.02 -94.05 53.55
N LYS A 106 6.79 -93.54 53.67
CA LYS A 106 6.38 -92.23 53.13
C LYS A 106 7.06 -91.08 53.85
N MET A 107 7.19 -91.17 55.17
CA MET A 107 7.84 -90.18 56.02
C MET A 107 9.36 -90.10 55.79
N ARG A 108 10.00 -91.18 55.33
CA ARG A 108 11.43 -91.17 54.97
C ARG A 108 11.76 -90.26 53.77
N GLY A 109 10.77 -89.93 52.95
CA GLY A 109 10.92 -88.99 51.84
C GLY A 109 10.91 -87.51 52.25
N GLY A 110 10.66 -87.20 53.54
CA GLY A 110 10.61 -85.84 54.05
C GLY A 110 11.93 -85.09 53.96
N GLU A 111 11.93 -83.78 54.21
CA GLU A 111 13.16 -82.96 54.14
C GLU A 111 13.93 -82.94 55.47
N SER A 112 13.23 -82.97 56.61
CA SER A 112 13.81 -82.85 57.94
C SER A 112 14.54 -84.13 58.39
N GLU A 113 15.86 -84.02 58.62
CA GLU A 113 16.64 -85.12 59.22
C GLU A 113 16.21 -85.45 60.66
N GLY A 114 15.73 -84.44 61.41
CA GLY A 114 15.21 -84.62 62.76
C GLY A 114 13.99 -85.53 62.78
N ASP A 115 13.05 -85.27 61.87
CA ASP A 115 11.79 -86.01 61.79
C ASP A 115 11.99 -87.44 61.30
N LYS A 116 12.90 -87.63 60.33
CA LYS A 116 13.36 -88.96 59.89
C LYS A 116 13.95 -89.78 61.03
N ASN A 117 14.75 -89.14 61.89
CA ASN A 117 15.41 -89.83 63.00
C ASN A 117 14.40 -90.25 64.07
N LEU A 118 13.49 -89.35 64.46
CA LEU A 118 12.40 -89.67 65.39
C LEU A 118 11.52 -90.80 64.85
N MET A 119 11.12 -90.74 63.58
CA MET A 119 10.32 -91.78 62.93
C MET A 119 11.05 -93.12 62.88
N THR A 120 12.36 -93.12 62.60
CA THR A 120 13.17 -94.35 62.55
C THR A 120 13.28 -95.00 63.93
N LYS A 121 13.47 -94.21 64.99
CA LYS A 121 13.50 -94.70 66.37
C LYS A 121 12.12 -95.23 66.81
N ALA A 122 11.05 -94.53 66.46
CA ALA A 122 9.68 -94.96 66.76
C ALA A 122 9.36 -96.30 66.06
N LEU A 123 9.72 -96.43 64.78
CA LEU A 123 9.54 -97.68 64.04
C LEU A 123 10.32 -98.84 64.68
N ALA A 124 11.57 -98.62 65.10
CA ALA A 124 12.37 -99.65 65.76
C ALA A 124 11.73 -100.14 67.07
N LEU A 125 11.09 -99.24 67.83
CA LEU A 125 10.31 -99.62 69.02
C LEU A 125 9.02 -100.37 68.66
N LEU A 126 8.32 -99.98 67.59
CA LEU A 126 7.12 -100.69 67.12
C LEU A 126 7.45 -102.10 66.59
N ASP A 127 8.59 -102.26 65.92
CA ASP A 127 9.11 -103.57 65.51
C ASP A 127 9.51 -104.42 66.73
N GLY A 128 10.14 -103.79 67.73
CA GLY A 128 10.49 -104.42 69.01
C GLY A 128 9.26 -104.91 69.79
N TYR A 129 8.22 -104.07 69.86
CA TYR A 129 6.91 -104.43 70.40
C TYR A 129 6.36 -105.65 69.69
N ALA A 130 6.35 -105.62 68.36
CA ALA A 130 5.76 -106.69 67.59
C ALA A 130 6.52 -108.02 67.76
N ALA A 131 7.85 -107.98 67.78
CA ALA A 131 8.68 -109.16 68.03
C ALA A 131 8.47 -109.76 69.43
N LYS A 132 8.28 -108.93 70.46
CA LYS A 132 7.99 -109.37 71.83
C LYS A 132 6.56 -109.87 72.01
N ALA A 133 5.60 -109.28 71.28
CA ALA A 133 4.19 -109.66 71.34
C ALA A 133 3.90 -110.97 70.58
N GLN A 134 4.56 -111.20 69.43
CA GLN A 134 4.33 -112.35 68.56
C GLN A 134 4.25 -113.72 69.26
N PRO A 135 5.18 -114.12 70.16
CA PRO A 135 5.08 -115.42 70.83
C PRO A 135 3.86 -115.51 71.75
N VAL A 136 3.47 -114.41 72.39
CA VAL A 136 2.28 -114.35 73.25
C VAL A 136 1.00 -114.41 72.40
N LEU A 137 0.97 -113.68 71.29
CA LEU A 137 -0.17 -113.67 70.37
C LEU A 137 -0.37 -115.03 69.67
N ALA A 138 0.72 -115.70 69.26
CA ALA A 138 0.65 -117.03 68.68
C ALA A 138 0.16 -118.09 69.69
N GLN A 139 0.54 -117.96 70.96
CA GLN A 139 0.04 -118.83 72.02
C GLN A 139 -1.43 -118.55 72.38
N LEU A 140 -1.89 -117.29 72.26
CA LEU A 140 -3.30 -116.90 72.32
C LEU A 140 -4.12 -117.57 71.21
N GLU A 141 -3.63 -117.58 69.97
CA GLU A 141 -4.28 -118.28 68.85
C GLU A 141 -4.37 -119.79 69.06
N ALA A 142 -3.36 -120.38 69.70
CA ALA A 142 -3.34 -121.80 70.03
C ALA A 142 -4.20 -122.17 71.26
N GLY A 143 -4.89 -121.20 71.89
CA GLY A 143 -5.70 -121.40 73.10
C GLY A 143 -4.88 -121.73 74.35
N GLY A 144 -3.60 -121.35 74.38
CA GLY A 144 -2.62 -121.82 75.37
C GLY A 144 -2.60 -121.09 76.71
N TYR A 145 -3.63 -120.34 77.07
CA TYR A 145 -3.70 -119.58 78.34
C TYR A 145 -5.03 -119.77 79.08
N ASP A 146 -4.94 -119.95 80.40
CA ASP A 146 -6.10 -120.22 81.27
C ASP A 146 -6.97 -118.99 81.55
N ASN A 147 -6.41 -117.77 81.44
CA ASN A 147 -7.16 -116.51 81.57
C ASN A 147 -6.45 -115.34 80.87
N ALA A 148 -7.23 -114.30 80.53
CA ALA A 148 -6.75 -113.09 79.87
C ALA A 148 -5.67 -112.31 80.65
N ALA A 149 -5.66 -112.37 81.99
CA ALA A 149 -4.70 -111.63 82.81
C ALA A 149 -3.27 -112.18 82.69
N VAL A 150 -3.10 -113.49 82.44
CA VAL A 150 -1.79 -114.10 82.20
C VAL A 150 -1.20 -113.63 80.87
N ALA A 151 -2.01 -113.63 79.80
CA ALA A 151 -1.60 -113.15 78.48
C ALA A 151 -1.25 -111.65 78.52
N ASP A 152 -2.06 -110.83 79.20
CA ASP A 152 -1.81 -109.40 79.36
C ASP A 152 -0.50 -109.10 80.12
N LYS A 153 -0.22 -109.87 81.18
CA LYS A 153 1.00 -109.72 81.98
C LYS A 153 2.25 -110.08 81.17
N LEU A 154 2.21 -111.11 80.33
CA LEU A 154 3.32 -111.48 79.45
C LEU A 154 3.62 -110.40 78.40
N LEU A 155 2.62 -109.61 78.01
CA LEU A 155 2.77 -108.48 77.09
C LEU A 155 3.34 -107.21 77.73
N THR A 156 3.50 -107.14 79.06
CA THR A 156 3.98 -105.92 79.76
C THR A 156 5.28 -105.36 79.16
N ARG A 157 6.27 -106.23 78.90
CA ARG A 157 7.57 -105.83 78.33
C ARG A 157 7.48 -105.41 76.86
N ALA A 158 6.47 -105.88 76.14
CA ALA A 158 6.17 -105.43 74.79
C ALA A 158 5.51 -104.04 74.84
N LYS A 159 4.57 -103.82 75.77
CA LYS A 159 3.87 -102.54 75.95
C LYS A 159 4.80 -101.37 76.29
N ASP A 160 5.93 -101.61 76.95
CA ASP A 160 6.97 -100.59 77.19
C ASP A 160 7.53 -100.00 75.88
N ASP A 161 7.73 -100.83 74.85
CA ASP A 161 8.22 -100.36 73.55
C ASP A 161 7.17 -99.50 72.83
N VAL A 162 5.89 -99.88 72.91
CA VAL A 162 4.79 -99.05 72.35
C VAL A 162 4.68 -97.72 73.08
N ALA A 163 4.81 -97.71 74.40
CA ALA A 163 4.81 -96.47 75.18
C ALA A 163 6.02 -95.57 74.82
N GLY A 164 7.18 -96.16 74.54
CA GLY A 164 8.33 -95.44 74.01
C GLY A 164 8.09 -94.89 72.59
N ALA A 165 7.45 -95.67 71.71
CA ALA A 165 7.08 -95.23 70.37
C ALA A 165 6.05 -94.07 70.42
N GLU A 166 5.06 -94.16 71.31
CA GLU A 166 4.07 -93.08 71.54
C GLU A 166 4.76 -91.78 71.94
N LYS A 167 5.76 -91.82 72.83
CA LYS A 167 6.54 -90.63 73.21
C LYS A 167 7.30 -90.02 72.02
N LEU A 168 7.99 -90.85 71.24
CA LEU A 168 8.75 -90.36 70.07
C LEU A 168 7.84 -89.77 68.99
N ILE A 169 6.63 -90.31 68.85
CA ILE A 169 5.66 -89.80 67.88
C ILE A 169 5.00 -88.52 68.37
N GLU A 170 4.81 -88.35 69.69
CA GLU A 170 4.37 -87.08 70.25
C GLU A 170 5.46 -86.00 70.12
N GLU A 171 6.74 -86.35 70.31
CA GLU A 171 7.88 -85.46 70.02
C GLU A 171 7.91 -85.04 68.55
N LEU A 172 7.70 -85.99 67.64
CA LEU A 172 7.63 -85.76 66.19
C LEU A 172 6.45 -84.86 65.82
N ARG A 173 5.28 -85.07 66.44
CA ARG A 173 4.11 -84.22 66.25
C ARG A 173 4.39 -82.78 66.71
N ALA A 174 4.99 -82.60 67.88
CA ALA A 174 5.34 -81.29 68.41
C ALA A 174 6.37 -80.56 67.52
N ALA A 175 7.33 -81.29 66.96
CA ALA A 175 8.31 -80.75 66.01
C ALA A 175 7.64 -80.23 64.72
N LEU A 176 6.73 -81.02 64.13
CA LEU A 176 6.00 -80.63 62.91
C LEU A 176 5.03 -79.45 63.17
N GLU A 177 4.37 -79.40 64.33
CA GLU A 177 3.52 -78.26 64.72
C GLU A 177 4.36 -76.97 64.88
N ALA A 178 5.56 -77.05 65.47
CA ALA A 178 6.48 -75.93 65.60
C ALA A 178 7.05 -75.45 64.25
N GLU A 179 7.39 -76.38 63.35
CA GLU A 179 7.85 -76.05 62.00
C GLU A 179 6.75 -75.40 61.17
N GLY A 180 5.51 -75.91 61.24
CA GLY A 180 4.34 -75.33 60.59
C GLY A 180 4.06 -73.91 61.07
N GLY A 181 4.12 -73.66 62.39
CA GLY A 181 3.95 -72.33 62.96
C GLY A 181 5.05 -71.35 62.52
N ALA A 182 6.31 -71.80 62.46
CA ALA A 182 7.42 -70.98 61.99
C ALA A 182 7.33 -70.68 60.48
N ALA A 183 6.86 -71.63 59.67
CA ALA A 183 6.61 -71.43 58.25
C ALA A 183 5.49 -70.40 58.00
N GLN A 184 4.41 -70.46 58.78
CA GLN A 184 3.31 -69.49 58.71
C GLN A 184 3.77 -68.07 59.08
N GLN A 185 4.55 -67.90 60.15
CA GLN A 185 5.11 -66.59 60.53
C GLN A 185 6.06 -66.02 59.47
N ARG A 186 6.87 -66.87 58.82
CA ARG A 186 7.75 -66.45 57.71
C ARG A 186 6.94 -66.02 56.49
N ALA A 187 5.84 -66.71 56.18
CA ALA A 187 4.94 -66.34 55.09
C ALA A 187 4.30 -64.97 55.35
N GLU A 188 3.77 -64.73 56.55
CA GLU A 188 3.18 -63.43 56.95
C GLU A 188 4.21 -62.29 56.92
N ALA A 189 5.43 -62.52 57.43
CA ALA A 189 6.49 -61.52 57.39
C ALA A 189 6.94 -61.21 55.95
N THR A 190 7.04 -62.22 55.08
CA THR A 190 7.37 -62.05 53.67
C THR A 190 6.26 -61.29 52.95
N GLN A 191 4.99 -61.63 53.20
CA GLN A 191 3.82 -60.93 52.67
C GLN A 191 3.82 -59.44 53.06
N GLY A 192 4.08 -59.14 54.33
CA GLY A 192 4.19 -57.75 54.81
C GLY A 192 5.33 -56.96 54.15
N ARG A 193 6.49 -57.60 53.92
CA ARG A 193 7.62 -56.98 53.20
C ARG A 193 7.30 -56.71 51.73
N VAL A 194 6.67 -57.66 51.03
CA VAL A 194 6.27 -57.50 49.62
C VAL A 194 5.21 -56.39 49.49
N LEU A 195 4.21 -56.36 50.38
CA LEU A 195 3.16 -55.34 50.36
C LEU A 195 3.69 -53.94 50.68
N SER A 196 4.56 -53.81 51.68
CA SER A 196 5.19 -52.51 52.00
C SER A 196 6.12 -52.02 50.88
N ALA A 197 6.93 -52.90 50.28
CA ALA A 197 7.76 -52.56 49.12
C ALA A 197 6.91 -52.09 47.92
N PHE A 198 5.78 -52.76 47.65
CA PHE A 198 4.84 -52.36 46.60
C PHE A 198 4.25 -50.96 46.86
N ILE A 199 3.80 -50.69 48.09
CA ILE A 199 3.27 -49.37 48.49
C ILE A 199 4.32 -48.27 48.34
N VAL A 200 5.56 -48.51 48.78
CA VAL A 200 6.65 -47.52 48.68
C VAL A 200 6.93 -47.15 47.22
N VAL A 201 7.02 -48.14 46.33
CA VAL A 201 7.24 -47.88 44.89
C VAL A 201 6.07 -47.10 44.29
N LEU A 202 4.83 -47.41 44.69
CA LEU A 202 3.63 -46.72 44.21
C LEU A 202 3.60 -45.25 44.67
N VAL A 203 3.93 -44.98 45.93
CA VAL A 203 4.00 -43.61 46.47
C VAL A 203 5.12 -42.81 45.80
N LEU A 204 6.30 -43.40 45.59
CA LEU A 204 7.41 -42.75 44.87
C LEU A 204 7.04 -42.45 43.41
N ALA A 205 6.37 -43.38 42.72
CA ALA A 205 5.87 -43.16 41.37
C ALA A 205 4.88 -41.98 41.33
N ALA A 206 3.92 -41.92 42.27
CA ALA A 206 2.96 -40.82 42.36
C ALA A 206 3.64 -39.47 42.67
N ALA A 207 4.60 -39.47 43.59
CA ALA A 207 5.35 -38.27 43.99
C ALA A 207 6.16 -37.65 42.84
N VAL A 208 6.53 -38.43 41.83
CA VAL A 208 7.22 -37.94 40.62
C VAL A 208 6.24 -37.56 39.51
N VAL A 209 5.27 -38.44 39.22
CA VAL A 209 4.33 -38.27 38.09
C VAL A 209 3.42 -37.06 38.28
N VAL A 210 2.80 -36.92 39.46
CA VAL A 210 1.80 -35.87 39.72
C VAL A 210 2.37 -34.45 39.55
N PRO A 211 3.47 -34.03 40.22
CA PRO A 211 3.97 -32.67 40.08
C PRO A 211 4.52 -32.40 38.67
N LEU A 212 5.17 -33.35 38.02
CA LEU A 212 5.64 -33.17 36.64
C LEU A 212 4.49 -32.99 35.65
N THR A 213 3.36 -33.66 35.88
CA THR A 213 2.16 -33.53 35.05
C THR A 213 1.52 -32.15 35.23
N LEU A 214 1.34 -31.72 36.47
CA LEU A 214 0.79 -30.39 36.79
C LEU A 214 1.67 -29.25 36.26
N LEU A 215 3.01 -29.38 36.38
CA LEU A 215 3.95 -28.40 35.83
C LEU A 215 3.91 -28.34 34.30
N ASN A 216 3.80 -29.48 33.61
CA ASN A 216 3.64 -29.51 32.15
C ASN A 216 2.30 -28.88 31.72
N MET A 217 1.20 -29.22 32.38
CA MET A 217 -0.11 -28.64 32.11
C MET A 217 -0.07 -27.11 32.25
N HIS A 218 0.43 -26.60 33.38
CA HIS A 218 0.51 -25.16 33.62
C HIS A 218 1.47 -24.46 32.63
N SER A 219 2.57 -25.10 32.24
CA SER A 219 3.51 -24.58 31.24
C SER A 219 2.91 -24.49 29.83
N ILE A 220 1.86 -25.24 29.51
CA ILE A 220 1.20 -25.24 28.20
C ILE A 220 -0.03 -24.33 28.21
N CYS A 221 -0.90 -24.48 29.21
CA CYS A 221 -2.16 -23.76 29.26
C CYS A 221 -2.00 -22.25 29.53
N ALA A 222 -1.07 -21.84 30.40
CA ALA A 222 -0.93 -20.42 30.74
C ALA A 222 -0.47 -19.56 29.54
N PRO A 223 0.57 -19.94 28.76
CA PRO A 223 0.93 -19.20 27.55
C PRO A 223 -0.13 -19.21 26.45
N LEU A 224 -0.94 -20.27 26.36
CA LEU A 224 -2.05 -20.34 25.41
C LEU A 224 -3.18 -19.37 25.79
N ALA A 225 -3.50 -19.25 27.08
CA ALA A 225 -4.46 -18.25 27.56
C ALA A 225 -3.96 -16.82 27.30
N ASP A 226 -2.67 -16.56 27.49
CA ASP A 226 -2.07 -15.26 27.14
C ASP A 226 -2.13 -14.97 25.63
N ALA A 227 -1.91 -15.99 24.80
CA ALA A 227 -2.03 -15.89 23.35
C ALA A 227 -3.49 -15.62 22.91
N GLU A 228 -4.47 -16.25 23.57
CA GLU A 228 -5.90 -16.01 23.35
C GLU A 228 -6.28 -14.56 23.68
N VAL A 229 -5.84 -14.04 24.83
CA VAL A 229 -6.07 -12.63 25.21
C VAL A 229 -5.48 -11.67 24.19
N LEU A 230 -4.25 -11.91 23.72
CA LEU A 230 -3.62 -11.07 22.70
C LEU A 230 -4.37 -11.16 21.36
N ALA A 231 -4.76 -12.36 20.93
CA ALA A 231 -5.51 -12.56 19.69
C ALA A 231 -6.89 -11.89 19.75
N GLU A 232 -7.60 -11.99 20.88
CA GLU A 232 -8.90 -11.35 21.08
C GLU A 232 -8.78 -9.82 21.07
N ALA A 233 -7.72 -9.28 21.67
CA ALA A 233 -7.44 -7.85 21.62
C ALA A 233 -7.17 -7.37 20.18
N ILE A 234 -6.34 -8.09 19.42
CA ILE A 234 -6.09 -7.79 18.00
C ILE A 234 -7.40 -7.84 17.21
N ALA A 235 -8.25 -8.85 17.44
CA ALA A 235 -9.55 -8.98 16.77
C ALA A 235 -10.51 -7.82 17.10
N LYS A 236 -10.45 -7.28 18.32
CA LYS A 236 -11.19 -6.10 18.76
C LYS A 236 -10.57 -4.78 18.30
N GLY A 237 -9.44 -4.82 17.60
CA GLY A 237 -8.68 -3.65 17.16
C GLY A 237 -7.85 -2.97 18.24
N ASP A 238 -7.72 -3.57 19.43
CA ASP A 238 -6.84 -3.06 20.47
C ASP A 238 -5.42 -3.61 20.27
N LEU A 239 -4.59 -2.81 19.61
CA LEU A 239 -3.18 -3.13 19.41
C LEU A 239 -2.31 -2.53 20.51
N THR A 240 -2.87 -1.96 21.58
CA THR A 240 -2.08 -1.26 22.61
C THR A 240 -1.43 -2.19 23.64
N LEU A 241 -1.90 -3.44 23.74
CA LEU A 241 -1.41 -4.36 24.76
C LEU A 241 0.09 -4.59 24.64
N PRO A 242 0.85 -4.44 25.74
CA PRO A 242 2.27 -4.67 25.73
C PRO A 242 2.56 -6.16 25.48
N ALA A 243 3.43 -6.44 24.52
CA ALA A 243 3.95 -7.77 24.26
C ALA A 243 4.67 -8.31 25.52
N LYS A 244 4.08 -9.31 26.19
CA LYS A 244 4.76 -10.02 27.29
C LYS A 244 6.06 -10.66 26.77
N VAL A 245 7.11 -10.68 27.60
CA VAL A 245 8.37 -11.33 27.25
C VAL A 245 8.13 -12.82 27.02
N VAL A 246 8.42 -13.30 25.81
CA VAL A 246 8.25 -14.70 25.44
C VAL A 246 9.47 -15.50 25.86
N GLU A 247 9.39 -16.20 26.98
CA GLU A 247 10.42 -17.15 27.41
C GLU A 247 10.24 -18.51 26.71
N GLY A 248 11.31 -19.25 26.41
CA GLY A 248 11.23 -20.62 25.89
C GLY A 248 11.29 -20.78 24.36
N GLN A 249 11.43 -22.05 23.93
CA GLN A 249 11.63 -22.47 22.54
C GLN A 249 10.56 -23.45 22.04
N ASP A 250 9.49 -23.64 22.82
CA ASP A 250 8.39 -24.52 22.47
C ASP A 250 7.39 -23.89 21.49
N GLU A 251 6.43 -24.70 21.05
CA GLU A 251 5.41 -24.32 20.08
C GLU A 251 4.52 -23.18 20.60
N ALA A 252 4.25 -23.12 21.91
CA ALA A 252 3.46 -22.04 22.51
C ALA A 252 4.24 -20.70 22.48
N SER A 253 5.55 -20.73 22.76
CA SER A 253 6.42 -19.57 22.61
C SER A 253 6.58 -19.15 21.15
N HIS A 254 6.60 -20.09 20.20
CA HIS A 254 6.61 -19.76 18.77
C HIS A 254 5.30 -19.06 18.35
N LEU A 255 4.13 -19.59 18.75
CA LEU A 255 2.84 -18.97 18.50
C LEU A 255 2.77 -17.54 19.05
N MET A 256 3.21 -17.34 20.31
CA MET A 256 3.20 -16.01 20.93
C MET A 256 4.08 -15.01 20.16
N ARG A 257 5.28 -15.42 19.71
CA ARG A 257 6.14 -14.57 18.86
C ARG A 257 5.48 -14.23 17.53
N SER A 258 4.80 -15.19 16.89
CA SER A 258 4.05 -14.93 15.66
C SER A 258 2.91 -13.92 15.86
N LEU A 259 2.17 -14.01 16.98
CA LEU A 259 1.12 -13.05 17.32
C LEU A 259 1.70 -11.64 17.59
N GLN A 260 2.85 -11.54 18.27
CA GLN A 260 3.53 -10.26 18.48
C GLN A 260 4.01 -9.63 17.18
N ASN A 261 4.58 -10.42 16.26
CA ASN A 261 4.97 -9.94 14.94
C ASN A 261 3.76 -9.47 14.11
N MET A 262 2.63 -10.18 14.21
CA MET A 262 1.37 -9.78 13.59
C MET A 262 0.86 -8.46 14.18
N GLN A 263 0.84 -8.32 15.51
CA GLN A 263 0.47 -7.08 16.20
C GLN A 263 1.33 -5.90 15.74
N SER A 264 2.66 -6.06 15.74
CA SER A 264 3.60 -5.01 15.32
C SER A 264 3.41 -4.61 13.86
N SER A 265 3.18 -5.59 12.98
CA SER A 265 2.92 -5.34 11.55
C SER A 265 1.60 -4.59 11.36
N LEU A 266 0.55 -4.96 12.08
CA LEU A 266 -0.74 -4.25 12.07
C LEU A 266 -0.61 -2.84 12.63
N GLN A 267 0.13 -2.63 13.72
CA GLN A 267 0.40 -1.29 14.26
C GLN A 267 1.10 -0.40 13.22
N SER A 268 2.11 -0.94 12.52
CA SER A 268 2.83 -0.21 11.48
C SER A 268 1.91 0.16 10.31
N LEU A 269 1.12 -0.80 9.81
CA LEU A 269 0.16 -0.57 8.72
C LEU A 269 -0.90 0.47 9.11
N VAL A 270 -1.49 0.36 10.31
CA VAL A 270 -2.47 1.32 10.84
C VAL A 270 -1.84 2.71 10.99
N GLY A 271 -0.60 2.81 11.48
CA GLY A 271 0.13 4.07 11.59
C GLY A 271 0.44 4.72 10.24
N GLN A 272 0.84 3.92 9.24
CA GLN A 272 1.03 4.37 7.86
C GLN A 272 -0.28 4.85 7.24
N LEU A 273 -1.37 4.08 7.38
CA LEU A 273 -2.71 4.44 6.92
C LEU A 273 -3.21 5.75 7.51
N ARG A 274 -3.02 5.97 8.82
CA ARG A 274 -3.38 7.22 9.50
C ARG A 274 -2.59 8.41 8.93
N THR A 275 -1.29 8.23 8.70
CA THR A 275 -0.42 9.26 8.11
C THR A 275 -0.81 9.58 6.67
N SER A 276 -1.11 8.55 5.86
CA SER A 276 -1.58 8.72 4.48
C SER A 276 -2.94 9.41 4.42
N ALA A 277 -3.89 9.03 5.29
CA ALA A 277 -5.19 9.69 5.37
C ALA A 277 -5.05 11.19 5.73
N ASP A 278 -4.19 11.52 6.69
CA ASP A 278 -3.94 12.92 7.06
C ASP A 278 -3.25 13.73 5.95
N SER A 279 -2.36 13.08 5.19
CA SER A 279 -1.72 13.68 4.01
C SER A 279 -2.74 13.95 2.90
N ILE A 280 -3.64 12.99 2.60
CA ILE A 280 -4.71 13.17 1.60
C ILE A 280 -5.65 14.29 2.04
N ARG A 281 -6.03 14.33 3.33
CA ARG A 281 -6.86 15.40 3.88
C ARG A 281 -6.21 16.78 3.69
N THR A 282 -4.93 16.90 4.03
CA THR A 282 -4.18 18.15 3.87
C THR A 282 -4.07 18.56 2.40
N ALA A 283 -3.68 17.64 1.52
CA ALA A 283 -3.59 17.89 0.08
C ALA A 283 -4.95 18.29 -0.53
N SER A 284 -6.05 17.67 -0.07
CA SER A 284 -7.40 18.01 -0.55
C SER A 284 -7.80 19.43 -0.15
N VAL A 285 -7.44 19.88 1.06
CA VAL A 285 -7.66 21.27 1.51
C VAL A 285 -6.81 22.26 0.70
N GLU A 286 -5.56 21.91 0.40
CA GLU A 286 -4.69 22.72 -0.47
C GLU A 286 -5.26 22.83 -1.90
N ILE A 287 -5.74 21.71 -2.47
CA ILE A 287 -6.40 21.71 -3.78
C ILE A 287 -7.67 22.57 -3.75
N ALA A 288 -8.52 22.43 -2.74
CA ALA A 288 -9.72 23.25 -2.61
C ALA A 288 -9.41 24.75 -2.53
N THR A 289 -8.38 25.12 -1.76
CA THR A 289 -7.90 26.51 -1.66
C THR A 289 -7.34 27.00 -3.00
N GLY A 290 -6.56 26.16 -3.70
CA GLY A 290 -6.04 26.46 -5.03
C GLY A 290 -7.12 26.62 -6.10
N ASN A 291 -8.18 25.81 -6.03
CA ASN A 291 -9.33 25.93 -6.92
C ASN A 291 -10.12 27.21 -6.65
N GLN A 292 -10.23 27.65 -5.40
CA GLN A 292 -10.86 28.93 -5.08
C GLN A 292 -10.08 30.12 -5.68
N ASP A 293 -8.75 30.10 -5.59
CA ASP A 293 -7.91 31.11 -6.26
C ASP A 293 -8.06 31.07 -7.77
N LEU A 294 -8.06 29.86 -8.35
CA LEU A 294 -8.25 29.66 -9.79
C LEU A 294 -9.64 30.13 -10.25
N SER A 295 -10.69 29.92 -9.46
CA SER A 295 -12.04 30.44 -9.72
C SER A 295 -12.04 31.95 -9.80
N SER A 296 -11.49 32.62 -8.77
CA SER A 296 -11.38 34.09 -8.71
C SER A 296 -10.62 34.65 -9.92
N ARG A 297 -9.50 34.03 -10.31
CA ARG A 297 -8.72 34.43 -11.49
C ARG A 297 -9.44 34.15 -12.80
N THR A 298 -10.26 33.10 -12.87
CA THR A 298 -11.07 32.77 -14.05
C THR A 298 -12.21 33.78 -14.21
N GLU A 299 -12.88 34.15 -13.11
CA GLU A 299 -13.89 35.23 -13.09
C GLU A 299 -13.29 36.58 -13.50
N GLN A 300 -12.12 36.93 -12.96
CA GLN A 300 -11.42 38.16 -13.35
C GLN A 300 -11.03 38.14 -14.84
N THR A 301 -10.54 37.01 -15.34
CA THR A 301 -10.22 36.83 -16.76
C THR A 301 -11.45 36.97 -17.65
N ALA A 302 -12.59 36.40 -17.24
CA ALA A 302 -13.86 36.55 -17.95
C ALA A 302 -14.27 38.04 -18.02
N GLY A 303 -14.18 38.78 -16.91
CA GLY A 303 -14.44 40.22 -16.90
C GLY A 303 -13.52 41.01 -17.83
N ASN A 304 -12.21 40.69 -17.83
CA ASN A 304 -11.23 41.32 -18.73
C ASN A 304 -11.50 41.00 -20.20
N LEU A 305 -11.89 39.76 -20.52
CA LEU A 305 -12.28 39.34 -21.87
C LEU A 305 -13.53 40.10 -22.34
N GLN A 306 -14.52 40.27 -21.46
CA GLN A 306 -15.74 41.01 -21.77
C GLN A 306 -15.45 42.49 -22.05
N GLN A 307 -14.58 43.13 -21.26
CA GLN A 307 -14.11 44.49 -21.54
C GLN A 307 -13.31 44.58 -22.85
N THR A 308 -12.47 43.58 -23.13
CA THR A 308 -11.69 43.49 -24.38
C THR A 308 -12.62 43.35 -25.58
N ALA A 309 -13.61 42.47 -25.52
CA ALA A 309 -14.62 42.28 -26.56
C ALA A 309 -15.40 43.58 -26.81
N SER A 310 -15.85 44.28 -25.76
CA SER A 310 -16.50 45.60 -25.90
C SER A 310 -15.59 46.63 -26.58
N SER A 311 -14.31 46.66 -26.21
CA SER A 311 -13.33 47.55 -26.82
C SER A 311 -13.11 47.22 -28.30
N MET A 312 -13.11 45.93 -28.65
CA MET A 312 -13.01 45.46 -30.04
C MET A 312 -14.23 45.85 -30.87
N VAL A 313 -15.44 45.79 -30.32
CA VAL A 313 -16.66 46.27 -31.01
C VAL A 313 -16.54 47.76 -31.31
N GLN A 314 -16.10 48.57 -30.33
CA GLN A 314 -15.91 50.01 -30.53
C GLN A 314 -14.80 50.31 -31.55
N LEU A 315 -13.67 49.60 -31.49
CA LEU A 315 -12.58 49.72 -32.47
C LEU A 315 -13.04 49.35 -33.88
N THR A 316 -13.75 48.23 -34.03
CA THR A 316 -14.33 47.80 -35.32
C THR A 316 -15.24 48.87 -35.90
N GLY A 317 -16.11 49.46 -35.05
CA GLY A 317 -16.97 50.56 -35.45
C GLY A 317 -16.20 51.79 -35.93
N THR A 318 -15.12 52.15 -35.22
CA THR A 318 -14.28 53.31 -35.55
C THR A 318 -13.49 53.11 -36.85
N VAL A 319 -12.94 51.91 -37.08
CA VAL A 319 -12.24 51.55 -38.32
C VAL A 319 -13.21 51.55 -39.50
N LYS A 320 -14.42 50.99 -39.33
CA LYS A 320 -15.47 51.04 -40.35
C LYS A 320 -15.87 52.48 -40.70
N GLN A 321 -16.11 53.31 -39.69
CA GLN A 321 -16.41 54.73 -39.90
C GLN A 321 -15.26 55.47 -40.61
N THR A 322 -14.01 55.12 -40.31
CA THR A 322 -12.83 55.68 -40.98
C THR A 322 -12.78 55.28 -42.45
N ALA A 323 -13.05 54.01 -42.77
CA ALA A 323 -13.13 53.53 -44.15
C ALA A 323 -14.24 54.23 -44.94
N ASP A 324 -15.43 54.38 -44.36
CA ASP A 324 -16.56 55.08 -44.99
C ASP A 324 -16.26 56.58 -45.20
N SER A 325 -15.60 57.22 -44.23
CA SER A 325 -15.17 58.61 -44.32
C SER A 325 -14.10 58.82 -45.39
N ALA A 326 -13.12 57.92 -45.48
CA ALA A 326 -12.10 57.92 -46.52
C ALA A 326 -12.74 57.75 -47.90
N ARG A 327 -13.70 56.83 -48.06
CA ARG A 327 -14.43 56.63 -49.32
C ARG A 327 -15.20 57.89 -49.75
N THR A 328 -15.83 58.56 -48.80
CA THR A 328 -16.54 59.83 -49.04
C THR A 328 -15.57 60.95 -49.42
N ALA A 329 -14.45 61.07 -48.71
CA ALA A 329 -13.39 62.04 -49.02
C ALA A 329 -12.80 61.80 -50.41
N ASN A 330 -12.65 60.54 -50.83
CA ASN A 330 -12.16 60.18 -52.16
C ASN A 330 -13.11 60.68 -53.27
N GLN A 331 -14.41 60.51 -53.08
CA GLN A 331 -15.43 61.02 -54.01
C GLN A 331 -15.40 62.55 -54.12
N LEU A 332 -15.25 63.23 -52.98
CA LEU A 332 -15.15 64.68 -52.94
C LEU A 332 -13.86 65.19 -53.62
N ALA A 333 -12.72 64.53 -53.36
CA ALA A 333 -11.45 64.83 -54.01
C ALA A 333 -11.53 64.62 -55.53
N SER A 334 -12.13 63.53 -56.01
CA SER A 334 -12.36 63.28 -57.44
C SER A 334 -13.24 64.36 -58.10
N SER A 335 -14.27 64.83 -57.38
CA SER A 335 -15.13 65.93 -57.84
C SER A 335 -14.36 67.25 -57.90
N ALA A 336 -13.55 67.56 -56.88
CA ALA A 336 -12.70 68.75 -56.83
C ALA A 336 -11.62 68.73 -57.94
N PHE A 337 -11.03 67.57 -58.20
CA PHE A 337 -10.08 67.35 -59.30
C PHE A 337 -10.73 67.70 -60.64
N SER A 338 -11.94 67.16 -60.89
CA SER A 338 -12.68 67.41 -62.14
C SER A 338 -13.02 68.89 -62.30
N ALA A 339 -13.41 69.57 -61.21
CA ALA A 339 -13.71 71.00 -61.22
C ALA A 339 -12.45 71.86 -61.48
N ALA A 340 -11.33 71.53 -60.84
CA ALA A 340 -10.07 72.23 -61.02
C ALA A 340 -9.48 72.02 -62.43
N ALA A 341 -9.57 70.79 -62.97
CA ALA A 341 -9.16 70.48 -64.34
C ALA A 341 -9.96 71.30 -65.36
N LYS A 342 -11.29 71.37 -65.20
CA LYS A 342 -12.15 72.20 -66.05
C LYS A 342 -11.87 73.70 -65.88
N GLY A 343 -11.57 74.14 -64.66
CA GLY A 343 -11.12 75.51 -64.39
C GLY A 343 -9.83 75.86 -65.12
N GLY A 344 -8.85 74.95 -65.12
CA GLY A 344 -7.60 75.08 -65.88
C GLY A 344 -7.81 75.20 -67.39
N GLU A 345 -8.73 74.40 -67.96
CA GLU A 345 -9.10 74.49 -69.38
C GLU A 345 -9.69 75.85 -69.74
N VAL A 346 -10.64 76.36 -68.93
CA VAL A 346 -11.25 77.68 -69.14
C VAL A 346 -10.20 78.79 -69.04
N VAL A 347 -9.31 78.73 -68.04
CA VAL A 347 -8.23 79.71 -67.88
C VAL A 347 -7.27 79.68 -69.08
N SER A 348 -6.91 78.49 -69.57
CA SER A 348 -6.10 78.34 -70.78
C SER A 348 -6.74 79.00 -72.01
N GLN A 349 -8.07 78.85 -72.17
CA GLN A 349 -8.81 79.51 -73.23
C GLN A 349 -8.82 81.05 -73.09
N VAL A 350 -8.91 81.56 -71.86
CA VAL A 350 -8.81 83.01 -71.60
C VAL A 350 -7.41 83.55 -71.91
N VAL A 351 -6.34 82.83 -71.57
CA VAL A 351 -4.97 83.21 -71.95
C VAL A 351 -4.83 83.32 -73.47
N SER A 352 -5.32 82.31 -74.21
CA SER A 352 -5.31 82.33 -75.69
C SER A 352 -6.04 83.55 -76.24
N THR A 353 -7.22 83.86 -75.68
CA THR A 353 -8.02 85.02 -76.11
C THR A 353 -7.31 86.34 -75.80
N MET A 354 -6.64 86.46 -74.64
CA MET A 354 -5.87 87.65 -74.28
C MET A 354 -4.66 87.85 -75.20
N ASP A 355 -4.01 86.78 -75.64
CA ASP A 355 -2.89 86.85 -76.60
C ASP A 355 -3.37 87.30 -78.00
N GLU A 356 -4.53 86.81 -78.44
CA GLU A 356 -5.19 87.27 -79.67
C GLU A 356 -5.58 88.76 -79.60
N ILE A 357 -6.12 89.21 -78.46
CA ILE A 357 -6.45 90.63 -78.22
C ILE A 357 -5.17 91.49 -78.20
N ASN A 358 -4.10 91.03 -77.55
CA ASN A 358 -2.82 91.73 -77.51
C ASN A 358 -2.25 91.90 -78.92
N THR A 359 -2.24 90.81 -79.70
CA THR A 359 -1.80 90.81 -81.10
C THR A 359 -2.64 91.75 -81.96
N SER A 360 -3.96 91.74 -81.80
CA SER A 360 -4.88 92.62 -82.51
C SER A 360 -4.68 94.09 -82.14
N SER A 361 -4.44 94.38 -80.85
CA SER A 361 -4.19 95.74 -80.35
C SER A 361 -2.87 96.31 -80.86
N LYS A 362 -1.81 95.48 -80.95
CA LYS A 362 -0.52 95.86 -81.58
C LYS A 362 -0.70 96.21 -83.06
N LYS A 363 -1.44 95.40 -83.82
CA LYS A 363 -1.78 95.71 -85.22
C LYS A 363 -2.53 97.03 -85.36
N ILE A 364 -3.49 97.32 -84.46
CA ILE A 364 -4.20 98.61 -84.46
C ILE A 364 -3.22 99.76 -84.20
N SER A 365 -2.32 99.62 -83.22
CA SER A 365 -1.29 100.63 -82.93
C SER A 365 -0.41 100.94 -84.15
N ASP A 366 -0.01 99.92 -84.92
CA ASP A 366 0.78 100.08 -86.14
C ASP A 366 -0.01 100.81 -87.26
N ILE A 367 -1.29 100.47 -87.41
CA ILE A 367 -2.20 101.16 -88.36
C ILE A 367 -2.35 102.64 -87.98
N ILE A 368 -2.58 102.94 -86.70
CA ILE A 368 -2.71 104.32 -86.21
C ILE A 368 -1.39 105.09 -86.38
N GLY A 369 -0.24 104.44 -86.17
CA GLY A 369 1.07 105.01 -86.49
C GLY A 369 1.21 105.38 -87.97
N THR A 370 0.68 104.56 -88.87
CA THR A 370 0.62 104.85 -90.30
C THR A 370 -0.30 106.04 -90.61
N ILE A 371 -1.46 106.12 -89.94
CA ILE A 371 -2.41 107.25 -90.10
C ILE A 371 -1.81 108.57 -89.61
N ASP A 372 -1.11 108.60 -88.48
CA ASP A 372 -0.37 109.79 -88.00
C ASP A 372 0.71 110.20 -89.00
N GLY A 373 1.41 109.23 -89.60
CA GLY A 373 2.35 109.45 -90.70
C GLY A 373 1.70 110.08 -91.94
N ILE A 374 0.52 109.59 -92.37
CA ILE A 374 -0.25 110.15 -93.48
C ILE A 374 -0.73 111.58 -93.14
N ALA A 375 -1.21 111.82 -91.93
CA ALA A 375 -1.64 113.14 -91.47
C ALA A 375 -0.47 114.14 -91.45
N PHE A 376 0.71 113.72 -91.01
CA PHE A 376 1.93 114.54 -91.08
C PHE A 376 2.32 114.87 -92.52
N GLN A 377 2.36 113.87 -93.41
CA GLN A 377 2.63 114.08 -94.84
C GLN A 377 1.62 115.06 -95.46
N THR A 378 0.33 114.91 -95.13
CA THR A 378 -0.76 115.79 -95.60
C THR A 378 -0.59 117.22 -95.08
N ASN A 379 -0.18 117.39 -93.82
CA ASN A 379 0.12 118.70 -93.23
C ASN A 379 1.32 119.39 -93.93
N ILE A 380 2.36 118.64 -94.30
CA ILE A 380 3.49 119.18 -95.08
C ILE A 380 3.07 119.54 -96.52
N LEU A 381 2.29 118.67 -97.18
CA LEU A 381 1.72 118.95 -98.51
C LEU A 381 0.85 120.21 -98.50
N ALA A 382 0.00 120.36 -97.49
CA ALA A 382 -0.87 121.52 -97.31
C ALA A 382 -0.09 122.81 -97.00
N LEU A 383 0.98 122.72 -96.19
CA LEU A 383 1.90 123.84 -95.96
C LEU A 383 2.60 124.26 -97.25
N ASN A 384 3.13 123.32 -98.03
CA ASN A 384 3.77 123.58 -99.32
C ASN A 384 2.78 124.23 -100.29
N ALA A 385 1.54 123.74 -100.34
CA ALA A 385 0.47 124.31 -101.16
C ALA A 385 0.09 125.73 -100.71
N ALA A 386 0.01 126.00 -99.41
CA ALA A 386 -0.26 127.33 -98.86
C ALA A 386 0.86 128.33 -99.19
N VAL A 387 2.13 127.89 -99.15
CA VAL A 387 3.28 128.70 -99.55
C VAL A 387 3.24 129.02 -101.04
N GLU A 388 2.98 128.04 -101.90
CA GLU A 388 2.89 128.26 -103.36
C GLU A 388 1.67 129.13 -103.73
N ALA A 389 0.56 128.99 -103.00
CA ALA A 389 -0.62 129.85 -103.14
C ALA A 389 -0.34 131.31 -102.74
N ALA A 390 0.45 131.55 -101.69
CA ALA A 390 0.91 132.88 -101.31
C ALA A 390 1.86 133.49 -102.37
N ARG A 391 2.64 132.64 -103.05
CA ARG A 391 3.55 133.02 -104.14
C ARG A 391 2.83 133.46 -105.41
N ALA A 392 1.62 132.93 -105.65
CA ALA A 392 0.77 133.26 -106.80
C ALA A 392 -0.06 134.57 -106.63
N GLY A 393 0.07 135.28 -105.50
CA GLY A 393 -0.61 136.56 -105.27
C GLY A 393 -2.15 136.44 -105.22
N GLU A 394 -2.87 137.43 -105.77
CA GLU A 394 -4.35 137.47 -105.74
C GLU A 394 -5.03 136.28 -106.45
N GLN A 395 -4.36 135.63 -107.42
CA GLN A 395 -4.90 134.46 -108.13
C GLN A 395 -4.86 133.17 -107.29
N GLY A 396 -3.99 133.11 -106.27
CA GLY A 396 -3.83 131.94 -105.38
C GLY A 396 -4.76 131.95 -104.16
N ARG A 397 -5.57 133.00 -103.99
CA ARG A 397 -6.31 133.27 -102.74
C ARG A 397 -7.32 132.18 -102.37
N GLY A 398 -8.02 131.61 -103.36
CA GLY A 398 -8.93 130.47 -103.15
C GLY A 398 -8.18 129.18 -102.79
N PHE A 399 -7.02 128.93 -103.41
CA PHE A 399 -6.17 127.79 -103.10
C PHE A 399 -5.53 127.89 -101.70
N ALA A 400 -5.19 129.11 -101.25
CA ALA A 400 -4.66 129.33 -99.91
C ALA A 400 -5.67 128.98 -98.80
N VAL A 401 -6.96 129.28 -99.01
CA VAL A 401 -8.04 128.91 -98.07
C VAL A 401 -8.21 127.39 -98.03
N VAL A 402 -8.25 126.72 -99.18
CA VAL A 402 -8.35 125.25 -99.24
C VAL A 402 -7.13 124.59 -98.61
N ALA A 403 -5.92 125.09 -98.87
CA ALA A 403 -4.69 124.59 -98.25
C ALA A 403 -4.69 124.79 -96.73
N GLY A 404 -5.21 125.91 -96.23
CA GLY A 404 -5.42 126.15 -94.79
C GLY A 404 -6.40 125.17 -94.16
N GLU A 405 -7.52 124.88 -94.83
CA GLU A 405 -8.53 123.93 -94.36
C GLU A 405 -8.00 122.48 -94.37
N VAL A 406 -7.29 122.07 -95.43
CA VAL A 406 -6.63 120.76 -95.51
C VAL A 406 -5.57 120.62 -94.43
N ARG A 407 -4.82 121.68 -94.14
CA ARG A 407 -3.84 121.71 -93.05
C ARG A 407 -4.50 121.54 -91.68
N SER A 408 -5.57 122.28 -91.43
CA SER A 408 -6.38 122.18 -90.20
C SER A 408 -6.94 120.75 -90.02
N LEU A 409 -7.47 120.16 -91.10
CA LEU A 409 -7.97 118.78 -91.10
C LEU A 409 -6.87 117.75 -90.84
N ALA A 410 -5.68 117.95 -91.41
CA ALA A 410 -4.51 117.10 -91.19
C ALA A 410 -4.01 117.20 -89.73
N GLN A 411 -3.97 118.41 -89.15
CA GLN A 411 -3.63 118.60 -87.73
C GLN A 411 -4.66 117.92 -86.81
N ARG A 412 -5.95 118.09 -87.07
CA ARG A 412 -7.04 117.39 -86.34
C ARG A 412 -6.94 115.87 -86.47
N SER A 413 -6.59 115.36 -87.65
CA SER A 413 -6.41 113.92 -87.87
C SER A 413 -5.18 113.37 -87.13
N ALA A 414 -4.08 114.12 -87.07
CA ALA A 414 -2.90 113.76 -86.29
C ALA A 414 -3.17 113.79 -84.78
N GLU A 415 -3.92 114.77 -84.30
CA GLU A 415 -4.34 114.86 -82.89
C GLU A 415 -5.23 113.67 -82.50
N ALA A 416 -6.27 113.37 -83.30
CA ALA A 416 -7.13 112.21 -83.10
C ALA A 416 -6.34 110.88 -83.18
N ALA A 417 -5.40 110.75 -84.12
CA ALA A 417 -4.55 109.57 -84.23
C ALA A 417 -3.67 109.38 -82.97
N ARG A 418 -3.10 110.46 -82.41
CA ARG A 418 -2.32 110.40 -81.16
C ARG A 418 -3.17 110.05 -79.95
N GLU A 419 -4.40 110.57 -79.87
CA GLU A 419 -5.34 110.22 -78.81
C GLU A 419 -5.70 108.73 -78.87
N ILE A 420 -6.03 108.20 -80.05
CA ILE A 420 -6.29 106.77 -80.26
C ILE A 420 -5.04 105.94 -79.93
N LYS A 421 -3.86 106.37 -80.37
CA LYS A 421 -2.59 105.67 -80.06
C LYS A 421 -2.35 105.57 -78.55
N THR A 422 -2.68 106.62 -77.81
CA THR A 422 -2.56 106.65 -76.34
C THR A 422 -3.56 105.69 -75.69
N LEU A 423 -4.82 105.67 -76.15
CA LEU A 423 -5.85 104.75 -75.66
C LEU A 423 -5.53 103.28 -75.97
N ILE A 424 -5.00 103.00 -77.17
CA ILE A 424 -4.57 101.65 -77.56
C ILE A 424 -3.33 101.23 -76.77
N GLY A 425 -2.37 102.12 -76.55
CA GLY A 425 -1.22 101.86 -75.68
C GLY A 425 -1.64 101.48 -74.25
N ALA A 426 -2.55 102.24 -73.66
CA ALA A 426 -3.12 101.92 -72.34
C ALA A 426 -3.91 100.59 -72.35
N SER A 427 -4.57 100.25 -73.47
CA SER A 427 -5.28 98.98 -73.62
C SER A 427 -4.33 97.78 -73.72
N VAL A 428 -3.23 97.91 -74.47
CA VAL A 428 -2.16 96.89 -74.55
C VAL A 428 -1.57 96.63 -73.17
N GLU A 429 -1.23 97.67 -72.41
CA GLU A 429 -0.69 97.53 -71.06
C GLU A 429 -1.66 96.80 -70.10
N ARG A 430 -2.96 97.13 -70.18
CA ARG A 430 -4.00 96.43 -69.41
C ARG A 430 -4.17 94.98 -69.83
N VAL A 431 -4.11 94.68 -71.12
CA VAL A 431 -4.20 93.31 -71.65
C VAL A 431 -2.97 92.49 -71.26
N GLU A 432 -1.76 93.05 -71.33
CA GLU A 432 -0.53 92.37 -70.87
C GLU A 432 -0.54 92.10 -69.37
N THR A 433 -1.06 93.04 -68.58
CA THR A 433 -1.28 92.84 -67.14
C THR A 433 -2.33 91.75 -66.87
N GLY A 434 -3.45 91.78 -67.60
CA GLY A 434 -4.50 90.77 -67.52
C GLY A 434 -3.99 89.37 -67.92
N ALA A 435 -3.25 89.27 -69.02
CA ALA A 435 -2.66 88.01 -69.49
C ALA A 435 -1.74 87.38 -68.43
N ARG A 436 -0.90 88.20 -67.78
CA ARG A 436 -0.02 87.74 -66.70
C ARG A 436 -0.80 87.23 -65.48
N LEU A 437 -1.84 87.95 -65.04
CA LEU A 437 -2.70 87.52 -63.92
C LEU A 437 -3.43 86.21 -64.23
N VAL A 438 -3.92 86.05 -65.47
CA VAL A 438 -4.59 84.82 -65.91
C VAL A 438 -3.59 83.66 -66.05
N GLN A 439 -2.37 83.92 -66.54
CA GLN A 439 -1.29 82.93 -66.58
C GLN A 439 -0.96 82.42 -65.16
N GLU A 440 -0.82 83.32 -64.19
CA GLU A 440 -0.57 82.99 -62.79
C GLU A 440 -1.74 82.19 -62.17
N ALA A 441 -2.98 82.56 -62.51
CA ALA A 441 -4.16 81.77 -62.15
C ALA A 441 -4.14 80.36 -62.77
N GLY A 442 -3.64 80.21 -64.01
CA GLY A 442 -3.50 78.93 -64.69
C GLY A 442 -2.46 78.02 -64.03
N THR A 443 -1.31 78.55 -63.65
CA THR A 443 -0.31 77.83 -62.85
C THR A 443 -0.89 77.41 -61.50
N SER A 444 -1.61 78.30 -60.83
CA SER A 444 -2.27 78.00 -59.55
C SER A 444 -3.30 76.87 -59.67
N MET A 445 -4.07 76.81 -60.77
CA MET A 445 -4.98 75.68 -61.03
C MET A 445 -4.23 74.36 -61.22
N THR A 446 -3.08 74.38 -61.90
CA THR A 446 -2.23 73.18 -62.09
C THR A 446 -1.70 72.67 -60.75
N ASP A 447 -1.27 73.57 -59.86
CA ASP A 447 -0.80 73.22 -58.51
C ASP A 447 -1.94 72.66 -57.63
N ILE A 448 -3.16 73.17 -57.79
CA ILE A 448 -4.35 72.63 -57.12
C ILE A 448 -4.63 71.21 -57.61
N VAL A 449 -4.63 70.97 -58.92
CA VAL A 449 -4.84 69.63 -59.50
C VAL A 449 -3.81 68.64 -58.95
N ALA A 450 -2.52 69.02 -58.94
CA ALA A 450 -1.45 68.19 -58.38
C ALA A 450 -1.64 67.93 -56.87
N SER A 451 -2.12 68.92 -56.12
CA SER A 451 -2.38 68.78 -54.68
C SER A 451 -3.58 67.90 -54.38
N VAL A 452 -4.66 68.00 -55.15
CA VAL A 452 -5.84 67.13 -55.03
C VAL A 452 -5.48 65.68 -55.40
N GLN A 453 -4.61 65.47 -56.39
CA GLN A 453 -4.09 64.13 -56.70
C GLN A 453 -3.37 63.51 -55.49
N ARG A 454 -2.45 64.24 -54.86
CA ARG A 454 -1.76 63.77 -53.64
C ARG A 454 -2.73 63.44 -52.50
N VAL A 455 -3.77 64.26 -52.31
CA VAL A 455 -4.82 63.98 -51.31
C VAL A 455 -5.58 62.69 -51.65
N THR A 456 -5.89 62.46 -52.93
CA THR A 456 -6.54 61.24 -53.42
C THR A 456 -5.69 60.00 -53.14
N ASP A 457 -4.38 60.08 -53.38
CA ASP A 457 -3.44 58.99 -53.12
C ASP A 457 -3.39 58.63 -51.61
N ILE A 458 -3.29 59.64 -50.74
CA ILE A 458 -3.31 59.46 -49.27
C ILE A 458 -4.63 58.81 -48.82
N ILE A 459 -5.76 59.24 -49.38
CA ILE A 459 -7.06 58.65 -49.05
C ILE A 459 -7.14 57.18 -49.50
N GLY A 460 -6.51 56.85 -50.63
CA GLY A 460 -6.34 55.48 -51.09
C GLY A 460 -5.57 54.62 -50.08
N GLU A 461 -4.44 55.12 -49.57
CA GLU A 461 -3.64 54.46 -48.53
C GLU A 461 -4.43 54.29 -47.22
N ILE A 462 -5.18 55.31 -46.77
CA ILE A 462 -6.03 55.22 -45.57
C ILE A 462 -7.10 54.13 -45.75
N THR A 463 -7.72 54.04 -46.93
CA THR A 463 -8.76 53.03 -47.20
C THR A 463 -8.18 51.62 -47.18
N ALA A 464 -6.99 51.43 -47.77
CA ALA A 464 -6.29 50.14 -47.75
C ALA A 464 -5.90 49.75 -46.31
N ALA A 465 -5.31 50.67 -45.55
CA ALA A 465 -4.93 50.44 -44.16
C ALA A 465 -6.14 50.15 -43.26
N ALA A 466 -7.26 50.84 -43.46
CA ALA A 466 -8.50 50.57 -42.73
C ALA A 466 -9.09 49.19 -43.04
N SER A 467 -8.98 48.73 -44.30
CA SER A 467 -9.38 47.37 -44.67
C SER A 467 -8.52 46.31 -43.98
N GLU A 468 -7.19 46.49 -44.01
CA GLU A 468 -6.25 45.57 -43.35
C GLU A 468 -6.45 45.55 -41.83
N GLN A 469 -6.69 46.70 -41.20
CA GLN A 469 -7.04 46.78 -39.78
C GLN A 469 -8.36 46.05 -39.47
N SER A 470 -9.37 46.17 -40.33
CA SER A 470 -10.65 45.48 -40.15
C SER A 470 -10.46 43.96 -40.18
N ASP A 471 -9.67 43.45 -41.12
CA ASP A 471 -9.35 42.02 -41.21
C ASP A 471 -8.54 41.54 -39.99
N GLY A 472 -7.55 42.33 -39.56
CA GLY A 472 -6.77 42.06 -38.36
C GLY A 472 -7.62 42.03 -37.08
N ILE A 473 -8.57 42.96 -36.93
CA ILE A 473 -9.52 42.97 -35.81
C ILE A 473 -10.43 41.73 -35.87
N GLY A 474 -10.83 41.28 -37.06
CA GLY A 474 -11.59 40.04 -37.23
C GLY A 474 -10.85 38.82 -36.67
N GLN A 475 -9.55 38.70 -36.93
CA GLN A 475 -8.72 37.63 -36.40
C GLN A 475 -8.54 37.72 -34.87
N VAL A 476 -8.40 38.94 -34.34
CA VAL A 476 -8.34 39.16 -32.88
C VAL A 476 -9.66 38.78 -32.22
N ASN A 477 -10.80 39.11 -32.83
CA ASN A 477 -12.13 38.74 -32.32
C ASN A 477 -12.31 37.21 -32.24
N GLN A 478 -11.87 36.48 -33.27
CA GLN A 478 -11.88 35.01 -33.24
C GLN A 478 -11.02 34.46 -32.09
N SER A 479 -9.86 35.06 -31.84
CA SER A 479 -8.97 34.67 -30.72
C SER A 479 -9.60 34.97 -29.35
N VAL A 480 -10.27 36.12 -29.20
CA VAL A 480 -11.02 36.47 -27.97
C VAL A 480 -12.15 35.49 -27.73
N THR A 481 -12.88 35.08 -28.77
CA THR A 481 -13.96 34.07 -28.67
C THR A 481 -13.41 32.72 -28.19
N GLN A 482 -12.24 32.30 -28.70
CA GLN A 482 -11.60 31.06 -28.27
C GLN A 482 -11.10 31.15 -26.82
N LEU A 483 -10.56 32.29 -26.39
CA LEU A 483 -10.19 32.52 -25.00
C LEU A 483 -11.40 32.51 -24.06
N ASP A 484 -12.54 33.04 -24.49
CA ASP A 484 -13.80 32.96 -23.73
C ASP A 484 -14.25 31.51 -23.55
N GLN A 485 -14.25 30.71 -24.62
CA GLN A 485 -14.57 29.28 -24.53
C GLN A 485 -13.63 28.53 -23.57
N MET A 486 -12.32 28.80 -23.64
CA MET A 486 -11.35 28.20 -22.71
C MET A 486 -11.58 28.68 -21.26
N THR A 487 -11.98 29.94 -21.07
CA THR A 487 -12.29 30.49 -19.74
C THR A 487 -13.51 29.82 -19.14
N GLN A 488 -14.56 29.58 -19.93
CA GLN A 488 -15.74 28.81 -19.50
C GLN A 488 -15.39 27.35 -19.18
N GLN A 489 -14.54 26.71 -19.99
CA GLN A 489 -14.07 25.36 -19.72
C GLN A 489 -13.23 25.29 -18.43
N ASN A 490 -12.38 26.29 -18.18
CA ASN A 490 -11.64 26.40 -16.92
C ASN A 490 -12.57 26.55 -15.73
N ALA A 491 -13.65 27.34 -15.84
CA ALA A 491 -14.64 27.46 -14.78
C ALA A 491 -15.31 26.11 -14.47
N ALA A 492 -15.71 25.35 -15.50
CA ALA A 492 -16.26 24.01 -15.32
C ALA A 492 -15.26 23.03 -14.68
N LEU A 493 -13.99 23.06 -15.12
CA LEU A 493 -12.92 22.23 -14.55
C LEU A 493 -12.63 22.61 -13.09
N VAL A 494 -12.73 23.88 -12.72
CA VAL A 494 -12.58 24.35 -11.34
C VAL A 494 -13.70 23.80 -10.46
N GLU A 495 -14.95 23.83 -10.91
CA GLU A 495 -16.07 23.22 -10.18
C GLU A 495 -15.90 21.71 -10.02
N GLU A 496 -15.55 21.00 -11.10
CA GLU A 496 -15.30 19.55 -11.05
C GLU A 496 -14.13 19.21 -10.10
N SER A 497 -13.05 19.98 -10.16
CA SER A 497 -11.89 19.79 -9.30
C SER A 497 -12.20 20.09 -7.84
N ALA A 498 -13.05 21.09 -7.55
CA ALA A 498 -13.49 21.41 -6.20
C ALA A 498 -14.36 20.28 -5.63
N ALA A 499 -15.28 19.74 -6.42
CA ALA A 499 -16.10 18.59 -6.04
C ALA A 499 -15.24 17.34 -5.79
N ALA A 500 -14.24 17.09 -6.63
CA ALA A 500 -13.31 15.97 -6.47
C ALA A 500 -12.46 16.12 -5.19
N ALA A 501 -11.95 17.33 -4.91
CA ALA A 501 -11.18 17.60 -3.70
C ALA A 501 -12.01 17.40 -2.42
N GLU A 502 -13.26 17.87 -2.41
CA GLU A 502 -14.16 17.63 -1.26
C GLU A 502 -14.48 16.13 -1.11
N SER A 503 -14.70 15.39 -2.21
CA SER A 503 -14.88 13.94 -2.14
C SER A 503 -13.65 13.21 -1.61
N LEU A 504 -12.43 13.64 -1.96
CA LEU A 504 -11.19 13.04 -1.45
C LEU A 504 -11.01 13.32 0.05
N LYS A 505 -11.35 14.53 0.49
CA LYS A 505 -11.37 14.90 1.91
C LYS A 505 -12.35 14.02 2.69
N ASP A 506 -13.57 13.84 2.20
CA ASP A 506 -14.57 12.95 2.80
C ASP A 506 -14.09 11.49 2.87
N GLN A 507 -13.46 10.99 1.80
CA GLN A 507 -12.89 9.64 1.78
C GLN A 507 -11.74 9.49 2.79
N ALA A 508 -10.88 10.50 2.91
CA ALA A 508 -9.79 10.51 3.88
C ALA A 508 -10.33 10.54 5.33
N GLU A 509 -11.40 11.29 5.60
CA GLU A 509 -12.05 11.31 6.90
C GLU A 509 -12.71 9.97 7.23
N ARG A 510 -13.42 9.35 6.28
CA ARG A 510 -13.98 8.00 6.45
C ARG A 510 -12.89 6.96 6.69
N LEU A 511 -11.77 7.05 5.98
CA LEU A 511 -10.62 6.18 6.21
C LEU A 511 -10.03 6.40 7.61
N ALA A 512 -9.86 7.65 8.03
CA ALA A 512 -9.40 7.98 9.37
C ALA A 512 -10.33 7.40 10.44
N LEU A 513 -11.65 7.54 10.31
CA LEU A 513 -12.65 6.95 11.21
C LEU A 513 -12.61 5.41 11.23
N ALA A 514 -12.43 4.78 10.07
CA ALA A 514 -12.31 3.33 9.98
C ALA A 514 -11.04 2.81 10.67
N VAL A 515 -9.94 3.54 10.52
CA VAL A 515 -8.64 3.22 11.10
C VAL A 515 -8.60 3.56 12.60
N ASP A 516 -9.38 4.55 13.08
CA ASP A 516 -9.44 4.95 14.49
C ASP A 516 -10.08 3.87 15.39
N LYS A 517 -10.82 2.92 14.80
CA LYS A 517 -11.24 1.69 15.50
C LYS A 517 -10.03 0.88 16.00
N PHE A 518 -8.89 0.99 15.32
CA PHE A 518 -7.65 0.35 15.73
C PHE A 518 -6.88 1.25 16.68
N ARG A 519 -6.86 0.87 17.96
CA ARG A 519 -6.08 1.57 18.98
C ARG A 519 -4.63 1.14 18.88
N ILE A 520 -3.76 2.06 18.48
CA ILE A 520 -2.31 1.86 18.52
C ILE A 520 -1.74 2.58 19.74
N SER A 521 -0.73 1.98 20.38
CA SER A 521 0.05 2.68 21.38
C SER A 521 0.73 3.83 20.65
N SER A 522 0.22 5.04 20.83
CA SER A 522 0.95 6.22 20.37
C SER A 522 2.29 6.20 21.08
N HIS A 523 3.36 5.84 20.38
CA HIS A 523 4.71 6.08 20.82
C HIS A 523 4.91 7.61 20.84
N ARG A 524 4.37 8.23 21.89
CA ARG A 524 4.76 9.56 22.34
C ARG A 524 6.06 9.34 23.13
N GLY A 525 7.15 9.18 22.40
CA GLY A 525 8.44 8.80 22.98
C GLY A 525 9.52 8.63 21.92
N ASP A 526 9.71 9.67 21.10
CA ASP A 526 11.03 10.15 20.67
C ASP A 526 10.82 11.48 19.94
N THR A 527 10.30 12.46 20.70
CA THR A 527 10.69 13.83 20.44
C THR A 527 12.18 13.91 20.75
N LEU A 528 13.00 13.92 19.68
CA LEU A 528 14.37 14.41 19.71
C LEU A 528 14.47 15.60 20.68
N PRO A 529 15.52 15.69 21.51
CA PRO A 529 15.65 16.77 22.47
C PRO A 529 15.50 18.09 21.72
N ALA A 530 14.51 18.88 22.14
CA ALA A 530 14.31 20.24 21.69
C ALA A 530 15.65 20.98 21.87
N VAL A 531 16.36 21.19 20.77
CA VAL A 531 17.42 22.19 20.70
C VAL A 531 16.74 23.48 21.12
N ALA A 532 17.18 24.01 22.27
CA ALA A 532 16.72 25.27 22.81
C ALA A 532 16.71 26.32 21.70
N ALA A 533 15.51 26.67 21.25
CA ALA A 533 15.29 27.83 20.41
C ALA A 533 15.70 29.04 21.25
N ALA A 534 16.84 29.65 20.89
CA ALA A 534 17.22 30.96 21.35
C ALA A 534 16.06 31.94 21.12
N PRO A 535 15.79 32.87 22.04
CA PRO A 535 14.67 33.78 21.91
C PRO A 535 14.87 34.68 20.67
N ALA A 536 13.88 34.67 19.78
CA ALA A 536 13.81 35.59 18.65
C ALA A 536 13.75 37.05 19.15
N PRO A 537 14.46 38.00 18.52
CA PRO A 537 14.35 39.41 18.86
C PRO A 537 12.97 39.94 18.44
N ARG A 538 12.38 40.77 19.31
CA ARG A 538 11.11 41.47 19.08
C ARG A 538 11.12 42.28 17.77
N PRO A 539 9.98 42.43 17.08
CA PRO A 539 9.88 43.35 15.95
C PRO A 539 9.88 44.79 16.48
N ALA A 540 10.96 45.52 16.18
CA ALA A 540 10.99 46.97 16.36
C ALA A 540 10.25 47.62 15.19
N ALA A 541 9.38 48.55 15.55
CA ALA A 541 8.53 49.34 14.67
C ALA A 541 9.33 50.16 13.64
N LEU A 542 8.64 50.44 12.53
CA LEU A 542 8.97 51.39 11.48
C LEU A 542 9.56 52.69 12.02
N ALA A 543 10.76 53.05 11.54
CA ALA A 543 11.23 54.42 11.50
C ALA A 543 11.98 54.64 10.19
N ALA A 544 11.44 55.54 9.38
CA ALA A 544 12.10 56.09 8.21
C ALA A 544 13.29 56.97 8.64
N SER A 545 14.42 56.85 7.96
CA SER A 545 15.29 58.00 7.70
C SER A 545 16.21 57.75 6.51
N ALA A 546 16.34 58.79 5.71
CA ALA A 546 17.07 58.86 4.46
C ALA A 546 18.60 58.89 4.62
N SER A 547 19.25 58.59 3.48
CA SER A 547 20.42 59.28 2.92
C SER A 547 21.81 59.17 3.58
N ALA A 548 22.76 58.91 2.66
CA ALA A 548 24.13 59.43 2.59
C ALA A 548 25.28 58.69 3.32
N ALA A 549 26.13 58.12 2.46
CA ALA A 549 27.56 58.43 2.32
C ALA A 549 28.62 57.45 2.86
N ALA A 550 29.70 57.42 2.06
CA ALA A 550 31.06 56.91 2.29
C ALA A 550 31.27 55.39 2.11
N ALA A 551 31.73 54.93 0.94
CA ALA A 551 33.10 55.00 0.39
C ALA A 551 34.05 53.91 0.93
N LYS A 552 34.47 52.98 0.05
CA LYS A 552 35.88 52.83 -0.40
C LYS A 552 36.08 51.68 -1.39
N LYS A 553 36.71 52.06 -2.53
CA LYS A 553 37.82 51.43 -3.31
C LYS A 553 37.59 50.03 -3.91
N SER A 554 37.44 49.94 -5.24
CA SER A 554 38.45 49.89 -6.33
C SER A 554 39.10 48.51 -6.45
N THR A 555 38.95 47.80 -7.58
CA THR A 555 39.80 47.91 -8.79
C THR A 555 39.00 47.56 -10.07
N THR A 556 38.87 48.44 -11.08
CA THR A 556 39.68 48.50 -12.34
C THR A 556 39.95 47.13 -12.99
N ALA A 557 39.70 46.83 -14.27
CA ALA A 557 39.48 47.65 -15.47
C ALA A 557 38.79 46.83 -16.59
N ALA A 558 38.14 47.53 -17.54
CA ALA A 558 37.69 47.05 -18.85
C ALA A 558 38.64 47.62 -19.95
N PRO A 559 38.42 47.47 -21.29
CA PRO A 559 37.61 46.53 -22.09
C PRO A 559 38.36 45.90 -23.32
N ARG A 560 37.69 44.94 -24.02
CA ARG A 560 37.62 44.54 -25.48
C ARG A 560 38.73 44.94 -26.51
N PRO A 561 38.68 44.48 -27.79
CA PRO A 561 38.35 43.18 -28.45
C PRO A 561 39.37 42.81 -29.57
N VAL A 562 39.36 41.60 -30.19
CA VAL A 562 39.40 41.37 -31.68
C VAL A 562 39.52 39.88 -32.09
N ALA A 563 38.58 39.48 -32.96
CA ALA A 563 38.68 38.84 -34.28
C ALA A 563 39.62 37.65 -34.64
N SER A 564 39.00 36.75 -35.42
CA SER A 564 39.53 35.92 -36.53
C SER A 564 40.28 34.64 -36.12
N LYS A 565 40.24 33.51 -36.84
CA LYS A 565 39.90 33.21 -38.24
C LYS A 565 39.87 31.66 -38.40
N SER A 566 39.06 31.16 -39.35
CA SER A 566 39.30 30.06 -40.32
C SER A 566 39.89 28.70 -39.82
N ALA A 567 39.58 27.51 -40.33
CA ALA A 567 39.20 27.07 -41.67
C ALA A 567 38.89 25.56 -41.64
N GLY A 568 38.22 25.05 -42.68
CA GLY A 568 38.47 23.71 -43.25
C GLY A 568 37.50 22.62 -42.81
N LEU A 569 36.41 22.35 -43.53
CA LEU A 569 36.33 21.41 -44.67
C LEU A 569 36.80 20.00 -44.30
N THR A 570 35.89 19.02 -44.27
CA THR A 570 35.80 17.93 -45.28
C THR A 570 34.70 16.90 -44.96
N THR A 571 33.92 16.62 -46.01
CA THR A 571 33.35 15.31 -46.43
C THR A 571 32.34 14.53 -45.55
N LYS A 572 31.06 14.63 -45.97
CA LYS A 572 30.04 13.55 -46.04
C LYS A 572 30.54 12.43 -47.02
N PRO A 573 29.95 11.19 -47.14
CA PRO A 573 28.60 10.83 -46.70
C PRO A 573 28.24 9.39 -46.28
N ALA A 574 27.02 9.31 -45.71
CA ALA A 574 25.97 8.30 -45.86
C ALA A 574 26.09 6.92 -45.16
N ALA A 575 25.15 6.65 -44.23
CA ALA A 575 24.34 5.42 -44.25
C ALA A 575 23.10 5.52 -43.33
N LYS A 576 21.93 5.44 -43.99
CA LYS A 576 20.62 4.86 -43.66
C LYS A 576 19.79 5.29 -42.41
N PRO A 577 18.48 5.54 -42.59
CA PRO A 577 17.51 5.83 -41.54
C PRO A 577 16.89 4.56 -40.92
N VAL A 578 16.61 4.61 -39.62
CA VAL A 578 15.86 3.60 -38.87
C VAL A 578 14.37 3.86 -39.04
N SER A 579 13.62 2.86 -39.51
CA SER A 579 12.15 2.85 -39.57
C SER A 579 11.57 2.23 -38.28
N PRO A 580 10.41 2.69 -37.78
CA PRO A 580 9.78 2.16 -36.56
C PRO A 580 9.03 0.85 -36.83
N PRO A 581 8.86 -0.03 -35.82
CA PRO A 581 8.16 -1.30 -35.99
C PRO A 581 6.64 -1.13 -36.04
N ALA A 582 6.04 -2.01 -36.84
CA ALA A 582 4.65 -2.01 -37.28
C ALA A 582 3.66 -2.63 -36.28
N LEU A 583 2.43 -2.14 -36.35
CA LEU A 583 1.21 -2.64 -35.73
C LEU A 583 0.88 -4.07 -36.18
N ALA A 584 0.57 -4.94 -35.21
CA ALA A 584 0.07 -6.30 -35.45
C ALA A 584 -1.43 -6.28 -35.80
N LYS A 585 -1.81 -7.05 -36.82
CA LYS A 585 -3.20 -7.42 -37.14
C LYS A 585 -3.50 -8.84 -36.62
N PRO A 586 -4.75 -9.15 -36.25
CA PRO A 586 -5.16 -10.45 -35.72
C PRO A 586 -5.60 -11.43 -36.83
N SER A 587 -5.53 -12.73 -36.54
CA SER A 587 -6.07 -13.84 -37.35
C SER A 587 -6.74 -14.88 -36.40
N PRO A 588 -7.54 -15.86 -36.86
CA PRO A 588 -9.01 -15.75 -36.83
C PRO A 588 -9.73 -16.89 -36.06
N VAL A 589 -11.00 -16.61 -35.76
CA VAL A 589 -12.22 -17.45 -35.65
C VAL A 589 -12.08 -18.98 -35.50
N LEU A 590 -12.70 -19.49 -34.43
CA LEU A 590 -13.40 -20.78 -34.39
C LEU A 590 -14.80 -20.57 -33.79
N ALA A 591 -15.79 -21.12 -34.48
CA ALA A 591 -17.22 -20.99 -34.25
C ALA A 591 -17.75 -22.01 -33.23
N SER A 592 -18.82 -21.65 -32.51
CA SER A 592 -19.97 -22.55 -32.27
C SER A 592 -21.18 -21.81 -31.69
N THR A 593 -22.28 -21.85 -32.45
CA THR A 593 -23.70 -22.07 -32.04
C THR A 593 -24.32 -21.10 -31.03
N ALA A 594 -25.20 -20.20 -31.48
CA ALA A 594 -26.65 -20.39 -31.67
C ALA A 594 -27.46 -20.14 -30.39
N ASN A 595 -28.18 -19.01 -30.35
CA ASN A 595 -29.63 -19.00 -30.09
C ASN A 595 -30.23 -17.63 -30.44
N ASP A 596 -31.37 -17.70 -31.11
CA ASP A 596 -32.19 -16.60 -31.62
C ASP A 596 -32.85 -15.78 -30.49
N GLY A 597 -33.12 -14.51 -30.78
CA GLY A 597 -33.77 -13.57 -29.87
C GLY A 597 -34.11 -12.24 -30.54
N ASP A 598 -34.85 -12.35 -31.63
CA ASP A 598 -35.65 -11.32 -32.33
C ASP A 598 -36.30 -10.31 -31.38
N TRP A 599 -36.17 -8.99 -31.63
CA TRP A 599 -37.19 -7.96 -31.42
C TRP A 599 -36.79 -6.65 -32.13
N GLU A 600 -37.67 -6.22 -33.02
CA GLU A 600 -37.64 -5.03 -33.86
C GLU A 600 -37.80 -3.69 -33.11
N THR A 601 -37.22 -2.66 -33.72
CA THR A 601 -37.63 -1.24 -33.84
C THR A 601 -38.68 -0.64 -32.89
N PHE A 602 -38.31 0.49 -32.27
CA PHE A 602 -38.76 1.84 -32.68
C PHE A 602 -37.77 2.90 -32.22
#